data_AF-M2YCD6-F1
#
_entry.id   AF-M2YCD6-F1
#
_cell.length_a   1.000
_cell.length_b   1.000
_cell.length_c   1.000
_cell.angle_alpha   90.00
_cell.angle_beta   90.00
_cell.angle_gamma   90.00
#
_symmetry.space_group_name_H-M   'P 1'
#
loop_
_entity.id
_entity.type
_entity.pdbx_description
1 polymer ?
#
loop_
_entity_poly.entity_id
_entity_poly.type
_entity_poly.pdbx_seq_one_letter_code
_entity_poly.pdbx_strand_id
1 'polypeptide(L)'
;MAKKDGKPKKDRGAARRAKAAARAGTRPSPGARTPSQDAANAWRQGVSEATAETVDQMAAHVQTVALQQLEDFGAFPAFLITARRDGEFELDSIEPAEEATTVDELEPEDAAELTELHHSDDPEAALRAMALEKAPELLGAALALPATLPDRSGAPALVIEIEHRDGVSLTLVQGYRIGGRGGAKATELEDPTVEQREASLLRRPRPSEGTSRSESSRAAAQPETSEDITRTESSESASQTEPAEGTTLSASGDPKD
;
A
#
# COMPACT_ATOMS: atom_id res chain seq x y z
N MET A 1 -43.95 26.51 76.02
CA MET A 1 -42.68 26.02 75.46
C MET A 1 -42.96 24.78 74.62
N ALA A 2 -42.65 24.79 73.32
CA ALA A 2 -42.21 23.64 72.50
C ALA A 2 -42.03 24.11 71.05
N LYS A 3 -40.94 23.66 70.42
CA LYS A 3 -40.27 24.25 69.25
C LYS A 3 -40.97 23.89 67.92
N LYS A 4 -40.95 24.83 66.97
CA LYS A 4 -41.41 24.63 65.59
C LYS A 4 -40.19 24.20 64.74
N ASP A 5 -40.22 22.97 64.23
CA ASP A 5 -39.17 22.41 63.38
C ASP A 5 -39.08 23.16 62.04
N GLY A 6 -37.90 23.69 61.74
CA GLY A 6 -37.58 24.37 60.49
C GLY A 6 -37.25 23.38 59.38
N LYS A 7 -37.97 23.48 58.24
CA LYS A 7 -37.66 22.75 57.00
C LYS A 7 -36.25 23.07 56.50
N PRO A 8 -35.46 22.08 56.05
CA PRO A 8 -34.15 22.33 55.48
C PRO A 8 -34.24 23.02 54.12
N LYS A 9 -33.42 24.05 53.92
CA LYS A 9 -33.31 24.84 52.69
C LYS A 9 -32.73 23.96 51.58
N LYS A 10 -33.56 23.58 50.60
CA LYS A 10 -33.16 22.74 49.45
C LYS A 10 -32.09 23.45 48.64
N ASP A 11 -30.87 22.95 48.73
CA ASP A 11 -29.67 23.50 48.09
C ASP A 11 -29.72 23.26 46.58
N ARG A 12 -30.27 24.24 45.83
CA ARG A 12 -30.44 24.18 44.36
C ARG A 12 -29.11 23.99 43.61
N GLY A 13 -27.97 24.26 44.26
CA GLY A 13 -26.63 24.03 43.70
C GLY A 13 -26.25 22.55 43.60
N ALA A 14 -26.66 21.73 44.58
CA ALA A 14 -26.34 20.30 44.61
C ALA A 14 -27.03 19.52 43.48
N ALA A 15 -28.30 19.84 43.20
CA ALA A 15 -29.05 19.23 42.10
C ALA A 15 -28.50 19.61 40.72
N ARG A 16 -27.98 20.84 40.56
CA ARG A 16 -27.32 21.26 39.31
C ARG A 16 -25.96 20.57 39.11
N ARG A 17 -25.17 20.40 40.18
CA ARG A 17 -23.90 19.64 40.14
C ARG A 17 -24.12 18.15 39.87
N ALA A 18 -25.13 17.53 40.47
CA ALA A 18 -25.49 16.13 40.19
C ALA A 18 -25.98 15.94 38.75
N LYS A 19 -26.72 16.90 38.18
CA LYS A 19 -27.16 16.86 36.78
C LYS A 19 -26.03 17.08 35.76
N ALA A 20 -24.98 17.83 36.14
CA ALA A 20 -23.77 17.98 35.33
C ALA A 20 -22.90 16.71 35.38
N ALA A 21 -22.74 16.09 36.56
CA ALA A 21 -22.02 14.82 36.71
C ALA A 21 -22.71 13.65 35.98
N ALA A 22 -24.05 13.61 35.99
CA ALA A 22 -24.82 12.60 35.24
C ALA A 22 -24.73 12.77 33.71
N ARG A 23 -24.39 13.98 33.20
CA ARG A 23 -24.14 14.22 31.77
C ARG A 23 -22.69 13.95 31.37
N ALA A 24 -21.76 14.03 32.32
CA ALA A 24 -20.35 13.69 32.11
C ALA A 24 -20.10 12.18 32.11
N GLY A 25 -21.04 11.36 32.58
CA GLY A 25 -20.91 9.90 32.68
C GLY A 25 -21.31 9.10 31.43
N THR A 26 -21.66 9.75 30.30
CA THR A 26 -22.17 9.04 29.10
C THR A 26 -21.34 9.26 27.85
N ARG A 27 -20.24 10.03 27.93
CA ARG A 27 -19.25 10.05 26.86
C ARG A 27 -18.08 9.22 27.37
N PRO A 28 -17.72 8.10 26.73
CA PRO A 28 -16.46 7.45 27.04
C PRO A 28 -15.39 8.53 26.88
N SER A 29 -14.74 8.93 27.98
CA SER A 29 -13.54 9.74 27.87
C SER A 29 -12.61 8.88 27.04
N PRO A 30 -12.13 9.35 25.87
CA PRO A 30 -11.10 8.60 25.16
C PRO A 30 -9.98 8.43 26.19
N GLY A 31 -9.62 7.17 26.47
CA GLY A 31 -8.48 6.88 27.33
C GLY A 31 -7.25 7.61 26.79
N ALA A 32 -6.23 7.77 27.62
CA ALA A 32 -4.96 8.28 27.13
C ALA A 32 -4.52 7.44 25.92
N ARG A 33 -4.38 8.09 24.76
CA ARG A 33 -3.92 7.44 23.54
C ARG A 33 -2.50 6.94 23.77
N THR A 34 -2.20 5.79 23.19
CA THR A 34 -0.83 5.27 23.21
C THR A 34 0.03 6.08 22.23
N PRO A 35 1.35 6.18 22.44
CA PRO A 35 2.25 6.81 21.47
C PRO A 35 2.15 6.20 20.05
N SER A 36 1.83 4.90 19.95
CA SER A 36 1.57 4.22 18.68
C SER A 36 0.29 4.73 18.01
N GLN A 37 -0.79 4.92 18.77
CA GLN A 37 -2.02 5.51 18.26
C GLN A 37 -1.83 6.98 17.85
N ASP A 38 -1.01 7.74 18.58
CA ASP A 38 -0.70 9.13 18.20
C ASP A 38 0.14 9.18 16.92
N ALA A 39 1.14 8.30 16.78
CA ALA A 39 1.92 8.17 15.54
C ALA A 39 1.03 7.76 14.36
N ALA A 40 0.12 6.80 14.55
CA ALA A 40 -0.84 6.39 13.53
C ALA A 40 -1.83 7.50 13.13
N ASN A 41 -2.01 8.53 13.96
CA ASN A 41 -2.87 9.68 13.66
C ASN A 41 -2.10 10.92 13.17
N ALA A 42 -0.76 10.86 13.09
CA ALA A 42 0.07 12.00 12.72
C ALA A 42 -0.22 12.51 11.29
N TRP A 43 -0.63 11.64 10.37
CA TRP A 43 -0.97 12.01 8.99
C TRP A 43 -2.15 12.99 8.89
N ARG A 44 -2.99 13.08 9.92
CA ARG A 44 -4.14 14.00 9.95
C ARG A 44 -3.74 15.47 10.10
N GLN A 45 -2.49 15.74 10.47
CA GLN A 45 -2.01 17.10 10.66
C GLN A 45 -2.00 17.84 9.32
N GLY A 46 -2.82 18.89 9.22
CA GLY A 46 -2.97 19.68 7.99
C GLY A 46 -3.93 19.09 6.95
N VAL A 47 -4.64 18.01 7.29
CA VAL A 47 -5.69 17.41 6.45
C VAL A 47 -7.06 17.91 6.92
N SER A 48 -7.98 18.14 5.98
CA SER A 48 -9.35 18.56 6.33
C SER A 48 -10.10 17.43 7.07
N GLU A 49 -11.03 17.78 7.96
CA GLU A 49 -11.81 16.78 8.72
C GLU A 49 -12.60 15.86 7.78
N ALA A 50 -13.21 16.41 6.72
CA ALA A 50 -13.93 15.63 5.72
C ALA A 50 -13.02 14.67 4.94
N THR A 51 -11.82 15.14 4.53
CA THR A 51 -10.83 14.29 3.87
C THR A 51 -10.39 13.14 4.78
N ALA A 52 -10.13 13.46 6.06
CA ALA A 52 -9.71 12.48 7.03
C ALA A 52 -10.80 11.44 7.32
N GLU A 53 -12.06 11.87 7.37
CA GLU A 53 -13.22 10.99 7.52
C GLU A 53 -13.37 10.04 6.32
N THR A 54 -13.24 10.53 5.08
CA THR A 54 -13.29 9.66 3.88
C THR A 54 -12.17 8.61 3.90
N VAL A 55 -10.96 9.00 4.28
CA VAL A 55 -9.82 8.08 4.41
C VAL A 55 -10.08 7.01 5.48
N ASP A 56 -10.63 7.40 6.63
CA ASP A 56 -11.02 6.45 7.68
C ASP A 56 -12.09 5.48 7.23
N GLN A 57 -13.11 5.97 6.51
CA GLN A 57 -14.18 5.13 5.98
C GLN A 57 -13.64 4.13 4.95
N MET A 58 -12.76 4.56 4.03
CA MET A 58 -12.09 3.64 3.10
C MET A 58 -11.29 2.57 3.84
N ALA A 59 -10.48 2.95 4.83
CA ALA A 59 -9.71 2.00 5.63
C ALA A 59 -10.61 1.01 6.38
N ALA A 60 -11.71 1.49 6.96
CA ALA A 60 -12.68 0.66 7.66
C ALA A 60 -13.41 -0.32 6.72
N HIS A 61 -13.77 0.12 5.50
CA HIS A 61 -14.34 -0.75 4.48
C HIS A 61 -13.37 -1.85 4.07
N VAL A 62 -12.10 -1.50 3.82
CA VAL A 62 -11.06 -2.48 3.52
C VAL A 62 -10.90 -3.49 4.66
N GLN A 63 -10.76 -3.03 5.90
CA GLN A 63 -10.63 -3.91 7.07
C GLN A 63 -11.84 -4.84 7.21
N THR A 64 -13.05 -4.33 6.98
CA THR A 64 -14.29 -5.13 7.07
C THR A 64 -14.31 -6.24 6.03
N VAL A 65 -14.01 -5.91 4.77
CA VAL A 65 -13.96 -6.91 3.68
C VAL A 65 -12.85 -7.93 3.93
N ALA A 66 -11.65 -7.48 4.29
CA ALA A 66 -10.52 -8.36 4.57
C ALA A 66 -10.81 -9.31 5.75
N LEU A 67 -11.40 -8.81 6.84
CA LEU A 67 -11.80 -9.64 7.99
C LEU A 67 -12.81 -10.72 7.59
N GLN A 68 -13.84 -10.35 6.83
CA GLN A 68 -14.85 -11.31 6.37
C GLN A 68 -14.19 -12.44 5.55
N GLN A 69 -13.34 -12.09 4.60
CA GLN A 69 -12.63 -13.05 3.76
C GLN A 69 -11.67 -13.94 4.58
N LEU A 70 -10.96 -13.35 5.55
CA LEU A 70 -10.08 -14.09 6.47
C LEU A 70 -10.85 -15.07 7.36
N GLU A 71 -12.03 -14.70 7.82
CA GLU A 71 -12.86 -15.56 8.66
C GLU A 71 -13.47 -16.72 7.85
N ASP A 72 -13.97 -16.44 6.65
CA ASP A 72 -14.62 -17.42 5.79
C ASP A 72 -13.62 -18.38 5.14
N PHE A 73 -12.52 -17.84 4.59
CA PHE A 73 -11.60 -18.59 3.73
C PHE A 73 -10.19 -18.75 4.31
N GLY A 74 -9.84 -18.00 5.36
CA GLY A 74 -8.49 -18.01 5.95
C GLY A 74 -7.45 -17.21 5.18
N ALA A 75 -7.85 -16.56 4.08
CA ALA A 75 -7.03 -15.70 3.24
C ALA A 75 -7.93 -14.68 2.52
N PHE A 76 -7.35 -13.64 1.95
CA PHE A 76 -8.05 -12.69 1.09
C PHE A 76 -7.19 -12.37 -0.14
N PRO A 77 -7.78 -12.28 -1.35
CA PRO A 77 -7.09 -11.79 -2.53
C PRO A 77 -6.90 -10.27 -2.45
N ALA A 78 -6.06 -9.69 -3.32
CA ALA A 78 -6.01 -8.24 -3.47
C ALA A 78 -7.37 -7.70 -3.96
N PHE A 79 -7.76 -6.53 -3.46
CA PHE A 79 -9.01 -5.86 -3.88
C PHE A 79 -8.92 -4.35 -3.68
N LEU A 80 -9.76 -3.61 -4.39
CA LEU A 80 -9.81 -2.16 -4.41
C LEU A 80 -11.14 -1.67 -3.86
N ILE A 81 -11.10 -0.72 -2.92
CA ILE A 81 -12.25 0.08 -2.53
C ILE A 81 -12.11 1.45 -3.19
N THR A 82 -13.12 1.89 -3.94
CA THR A 82 -13.17 3.23 -4.50
C THR A 82 -14.24 4.07 -3.83
N ALA A 83 -13.91 5.31 -3.49
CA ALA A 83 -14.84 6.28 -2.95
C ALA A 83 -15.24 7.25 -4.06
N ARG A 84 -16.51 7.21 -4.47
CA ARG A 84 -17.05 8.06 -5.54
C ARG A 84 -17.44 9.44 -5.02
N ARG A 85 -17.58 10.39 -5.94
CA ARG A 85 -17.95 11.80 -5.62
C ARG A 85 -19.36 12.00 -5.08
N ASP A 86 -20.24 11.04 -5.31
CA ASP A 86 -21.59 10.98 -4.73
C ASP A 86 -21.59 10.45 -3.29
N GLY A 87 -20.45 9.97 -2.78
CA GLY A 87 -20.30 9.42 -1.44
C GLY A 87 -20.54 7.91 -1.36
N GLU A 88 -20.75 7.23 -2.49
CA GLU A 88 -20.85 5.77 -2.53
C GLU A 88 -19.46 5.12 -2.56
N PHE A 89 -19.38 3.91 -2.00
CA PHE A 89 -18.18 3.08 -2.02
C PHE A 89 -18.42 1.85 -2.88
N GLU A 90 -17.49 1.56 -3.78
CA GLU A 90 -17.52 0.36 -4.61
C GLU A 90 -16.36 -0.56 -4.25
N LEU A 91 -16.61 -1.87 -4.30
CA LEU A 91 -15.62 -2.91 -4.15
C LEU A 91 -15.33 -3.49 -5.54
N ASP A 92 -14.07 -3.38 -5.95
CA ASP A 92 -13.55 -3.98 -7.18
C ASP A 92 -12.55 -5.08 -6.81
N SER A 93 -12.66 -6.24 -7.44
CA SER A 93 -11.73 -7.35 -7.29
C SER A 93 -11.45 -7.98 -8.65
N ILE A 94 -10.27 -8.57 -8.81
CA ILE A 94 -9.96 -9.35 -10.00
C ILE A 94 -10.25 -10.80 -9.67
N GLU A 95 -11.21 -11.38 -10.39
CA GLU A 95 -11.41 -12.82 -10.33
C GLU A 95 -10.19 -13.49 -10.97
N PRO A 96 -9.59 -14.50 -10.31
CA PRO A 96 -8.60 -15.32 -10.99
C PRO A 96 -9.28 -15.88 -12.22
N ALA A 97 -8.68 -15.69 -13.41
CA ALA A 97 -9.21 -16.28 -14.63
C ALA A 97 -9.40 -17.77 -14.37
N GLU A 98 -10.66 -18.22 -14.27
CA GLU A 98 -10.95 -19.64 -14.27
C GLU A 98 -10.26 -20.21 -15.50
N GLU A 99 -9.48 -21.28 -15.31
CA GLU A 99 -8.69 -21.98 -16.31
C GLU A 99 -9.22 -21.67 -17.71
N ALA A 100 -8.46 -20.83 -18.44
CA ALA A 100 -8.79 -20.44 -19.80
C ALA A 100 -9.32 -21.68 -20.51
N THR A 101 -10.59 -21.59 -20.93
CA THR A 101 -11.25 -22.59 -21.77
C THR A 101 -10.20 -23.11 -22.73
N THR A 102 -9.89 -24.40 -22.62
CA THR A 102 -8.83 -25.08 -23.38
C THR A 102 -8.65 -24.43 -24.74
N VAL A 103 -7.44 -23.91 -25.00
CA VAL A 103 -6.98 -23.24 -26.23
C VAL A 103 -7.03 -24.18 -27.46
N ASP A 104 -7.86 -25.21 -27.42
CA ASP A 104 -8.04 -26.21 -28.48
C ASP A 104 -9.13 -25.82 -29.50
N GLU A 105 -9.90 -24.74 -29.26
CA GLU A 105 -11.00 -24.33 -30.16
C GLU A 105 -10.93 -22.89 -30.70
N LEU A 106 -9.84 -22.14 -30.47
CA LEU A 106 -9.65 -20.79 -31.05
C LEU A 106 -8.58 -20.79 -32.14
N GLU A 107 -8.84 -20.08 -33.24
CA GLU A 107 -7.81 -19.86 -34.27
C GLU A 107 -6.63 -19.07 -33.67
N PRO A 108 -5.38 -19.40 -34.05
CA PRO A 108 -4.17 -18.94 -33.38
C PRO A 108 -3.98 -17.41 -33.38
N GLU A 109 -4.67 -16.71 -34.26
CA GLU A 109 -4.64 -15.26 -34.41
C GLU A 109 -5.58 -14.52 -33.43
N ASP A 110 -6.73 -15.12 -33.08
CA ASP A 110 -7.64 -14.61 -32.03
C ASP A 110 -7.16 -14.96 -30.62
N ALA A 111 -6.43 -16.07 -30.47
CA ALA A 111 -5.82 -16.47 -29.21
C ALA A 111 -4.77 -15.44 -28.76
N ALA A 112 -3.95 -14.90 -29.67
CA ALA A 112 -2.91 -13.93 -29.32
C ALA A 112 -3.47 -12.57 -28.86
N GLU A 113 -4.53 -12.07 -29.48
CA GLU A 113 -5.15 -10.79 -29.14
C GLU A 113 -5.92 -10.86 -27.80
N LEU A 114 -6.53 -12.02 -27.48
CA LEU A 114 -7.15 -12.28 -26.17
C LEU A 114 -6.13 -12.57 -25.05
N THR A 115 -4.99 -13.18 -25.38
CA THR A 115 -3.87 -13.45 -24.45
C THR A 115 -3.21 -12.14 -24.00
N GLU A 116 -3.08 -11.13 -24.87
CA GLU A 116 -2.56 -9.82 -24.48
C GLU A 116 -3.54 -8.99 -23.64
N LEU A 117 -4.86 -9.24 -23.74
CA LEU A 117 -5.89 -8.48 -23.01
C LEU A 117 -6.26 -9.11 -21.65
N HIS A 118 -6.06 -10.42 -21.47
CA HIS A 118 -6.51 -11.18 -20.29
C HIS A 118 -5.39 -11.80 -19.45
N HIS A 119 -4.14 -11.36 -19.64
CA HIS A 119 -3.03 -11.75 -18.76
C HIS A 119 -2.57 -10.56 -17.92
N SER A 120 -3.38 -10.21 -16.91
CA SER A 120 -2.77 -9.58 -15.74
C SER A 120 -2.09 -10.67 -14.94
N ASP A 121 -0.85 -11.02 -15.30
CA ASP A 121 0.02 -11.87 -14.47
C ASP A 121 0.29 -11.25 -13.07
N ASP A 122 -0.12 -9.99 -12.89
CA ASP A 122 -0.12 -9.26 -11.62
C ASP A 122 -1.51 -8.64 -11.35
N PRO A 123 -2.34 -9.25 -10.48
CA PRO A 123 -3.65 -8.71 -10.13
C PRO A 123 -3.55 -7.35 -9.41
N GLU A 124 -2.44 -7.07 -8.74
CA GLU A 124 -2.27 -5.77 -8.10
C GLU A 124 -2.06 -4.66 -9.13
N ALA A 125 -1.26 -4.92 -10.17
CA ALA A 125 -1.05 -3.97 -11.25
C ALA A 125 -2.34 -3.64 -11.99
N ALA A 126 -3.19 -4.64 -12.22
CA ALA A 126 -4.49 -4.44 -12.85
C ALA A 126 -5.48 -3.66 -11.95
N LEU A 127 -5.50 -3.91 -10.64
CA LEU A 127 -6.30 -3.09 -9.71
C LEU A 127 -5.79 -1.64 -9.64
N ARG A 128 -4.47 -1.40 -9.69
CA ARG A 128 -3.90 -0.05 -9.78
C ARG A 128 -4.28 0.63 -11.10
N ALA A 129 -4.25 -0.09 -12.22
CA ALA A 129 -4.69 0.43 -13.51
C ALA A 129 -6.18 0.81 -13.49
N MET A 130 -7.03 -0.03 -12.89
CA MET A 130 -8.45 0.26 -12.71
C MET A 130 -8.69 1.51 -11.84
N ALA A 131 -7.94 1.66 -10.75
CA ALA A 131 -8.02 2.86 -9.92
C ALA A 131 -7.65 4.13 -10.72
N LEU A 132 -6.61 4.05 -11.55
CA LEU A 132 -6.17 5.16 -12.42
C LEU A 132 -7.19 5.50 -13.51
N GLU A 133 -7.85 4.49 -14.08
CA GLU A 133 -8.91 4.68 -15.08
C GLU A 133 -10.11 5.39 -14.47
N LYS A 134 -10.57 4.94 -13.29
CA LYS A 134 -11.71 5.53 -12.56
C LYS A 134 -11.37 6.87 -11.92
N ALA A 135 -10.09 7.20 -11.74
CA ALA A 135 -9.61 8.37 -10.98
C ALA A 135 -10.33 9.72 -11.26
N PRO A 136 -10.73 10.08 -12.50
CA PRO A 136 -11.45 11.32 -12.78
C PRO A 136 -12.79 11.44 -12.05
N GLU A 137 -13.39 10.33 -11.63
CA GLU A 137 -14.72 10.26 -11.00
C GLU A 137 -14.65 10.02 -9.48
N LEU A 138 -13.47 9.72 -8.96
CA LEU A 138 -13.26 9.35 -7.55
C LEU A 138 -12.95 10.56 -6.66
N LEU A 139 -13.24 10.39 -5.36
CA LEU A 139 -12.68 11.15 -4.24
C LEU A 139 -11.43 10.47 -3.69
N GLY A 140 -11.44 9.14 -3.64
CA GLY A 140 -10.38 8.34 -3.04
C GLY A 140 -10.36 6.92 -3.59
N ALA A 141 -9.23 6.26 -3.43
CA ALA A 141 -9.05 4.84 -3.71
C ALA A 141 -8.21 4.21 -2.59
N ALA A 142 -8.56 2.99 -2.21
CA ALA A 142 -7.85 2.19 -1.23
C ALA A 142 -7.63 0.77 -1.75
N LEU A 143 -6.37 0.41 -2.03
CA LEU A 143 -5.97 -0.92 -2.49
C LEU A 143 -5.52 -1.76 -1.30
N ALA A 144 -6.17 -2.90 -1.11
CA ALA A 144 -5.87 -3.88 -0.09
C ALA A 144 -4.98 -4.99 -0.66
N LEU A 145 -3.87 -5.28 0.02
CA LEU A 145 -2.88 -6.27 -0.39
C LEU A 145 -2.58 -7.24 0.76
N PRO A 146 -2.61 -8.56 0.51
CA PRO A 146 -2.06 -9.53 1.44
C PRO A 146 -0.53 -9.43 1.43
N ALA A 147 0.08 -9.35 2.61
CA ALA A 147 1.53 -9.25 2.77
C ALA A 147 2.07 -10.17 3.86
N THR A 148 3.38 -10.36 3.84
CA THR A 148 4.12 -11.10 4.86
C THR A 148 5.23 -10.21 5.43
N LEU A 149 5.20 -9.96 6.73
CA LEU A 149 6.13 -9.04 7.41
C LEU A 149 7.47 -9.73 7.71
N PRO A 150 8.59 -9.27 7.13
CA PRO A 150 9.89 -9.92 7.30
C PRO A 150 10.48 -9.70 8.69
N ASP A 151 10.21 -8.57 9.32
CA ASP A 151 10.68 -8.18 10.65
C ASP A 151 10.02 -9.00 11.78
N ARG A 152 8.89 -9.66 11.50
CA ARG A 152 8.11 -10.45 12.46
C ARG A 152 8.02 -11.93 12.11
N SER A 153 9.15 -12.51 11.68
CA SER A 153 9.24 -13.95 11.38
C SER A 153 8.26 -14.43 10.31
N GLY A 154 7.88 -13.56 9.37
CA GLY A 154 6.91 -13.89 8.33
C GLY A 154 5.46 -13.85 8.81
N ALA A 155 5.13 -13.00 9.79
CA ALA A 155 3.76 -12.80 10.22
C ALA A 155 2.90 -12.23 9.06
N PRO A 156 1.67 -12.75 8.86
CA PRO A 156 0.80 -12.23 7.81
C PRO A 156 0.27 -10.84 8.17
N ALA A 157 0.07 -10.01 7.15
CA ALA A 157 -0.41 -8.64 7.31
C ALA A 157 -1.33 -8.21 6.18
N LEU A 158 -2.19 -7.26 6.50
CA LEU A 158 -2.98 -6.47 5.58
C LEU A 158 -2.23 -5.16 5.33
N VAL A 159 -1.90 -4.90 4.07
CA VAL A 159 -1.39 -3.60 3.63
C VAL A 159 -2.51 -2.88 2.89
N ILE A 160 -2.75 -1.62 3.26
CA ILE A 160 -3.75 -0.77 2.63
C ILE A 160 -3.04 0.45 2.06
N GLU A 161 -2.98 0.53 0.74
CA GLU A 161 -2.51 1.72 0.04
C GLU A 161 -3.71 2.65 -0.15
N ILE A 162 -3.67 3.88 0.38
CA ILE A 162 -4.78 4.83 0.29
C ILE A 162 -4.33 6.12 -0.37
N GLU A 163 -5.08 6.57 -1.38
CA GLU A 163 -4.92 7.89 -1.98
C GLU A 163 -6.26 8.64 -1.99
N HIS A 164 -6.22 9.92 -1.64
CA HIS A 164 -7.35 10.83 -1.73
C HIS A 164 -7.03 11.98 -2.69
N ARG A 165 -8.02 12.44 -3.45
CA ARG A 165 -7.87 13.49 -4.47
C ARG A 165 -7.27 14.79 -3.93
N ASP A 166 -7.46 15.07 -2.65
CA ASP A 166 -6.96 16.27 -1.95
C ASP A 166 -5.46 16.17 -1.64
N GLY A 167 -4.78 15.11 -2.06
CA GLY A 167 -3.33 14.94 -1.96
C GLY A 167 -2.85 14.11 -0.79
N VAL A 168 -3.74 13.41 -0.08
CA VAL A 168 -3.35 12.42 0.94
C VAL A 168 -2.94 11.14 0.22
N SER A 169 -1.77 10.61 0.56
CA SER A 169 -1.24 9.34 0.02
C SER A 169 -0.47 8.61 1.11
N LEU A 170 -1.00 7.47 1.55
CA LEU A 170 -0.56 6.76 2.75
C LEU A 170 -0.55 5.25 2.51
N THR A 171 0.28 4.56 3.28
CA THR A 171 0.24 3.11 3.42
C THR A 171 -0.06 2.77 4.88
N LEU A 172 -1.10 1.96 5.10
CA LEU A 172 -1.40 1.35 6.39
C LEU A 172 -0.90 -0.09 6.37
N VAL A 173 -0.16 -0.50 7.40
CA VAL A 173 0.32 -1.87 7.56
C VAL A 173 -0.21 -2.43 8.86
N GLN A 174 -0.95 -3.53 8.78
CA GLN A 174 -1.63 -4.12 9.92
C GLN A 174 -1.39 -5.64 9.96
N GLY A 175 -0.59 -6.09 10.92
CA GLY A 175 -0.43 -7.53 11.18
C GLY A 175 -1.75 -8.16 11.61
N TYR A 176 -1.99 -9.42 11.25
CA TYR A 176 -3.16 -10.15 11.72
C TYR A 176 -2.81 -11.57 12.18
N ARG A 177 -3.67 -12.13 13.02
CA ARG A 177 -3.57 -13.52 13.46
C ARG A 177 -4.92 -14.19 13.32
N ILE A 178 -4.92 -15.36 12.70
CA ILE A 178 -6.09 -16.22 12.61
C ILE A 178 -6.01 -17.18 13.80
N GLY A 179 -6.85 -16.94 14.81
CA GLY A 179 -6.86 -17.70 16.06
C GLY A 179 -8.23 -18.28 16.36
N GLY A 180 -8.29 -19.46 16.95
CA GLY A 180 -9.54 -20.00 17.49
C GLY A 180 -9.71 -19.62 18.95
N ARG A 181 -10.72 -18.83 19.33
CA ARG A 181 -11.09 -18.65 20.74
C ARG A 181 -12.39 -19.38 21.01
N GLY A 182 -12.32 -20.48 21.77
CA GLY A 182 -13.51 -21.24 22.16
C GLY A 182 -14.19 -22.04 21.03
N GLY A 183 -13.45 -22.40 19.97
CA GLY A 183 -13.95 -23.22 18.87
C GLY A 183 -14.49 -22.44 17.66
N ALA A 184 -14.63 -21.10 17.76
CA ALA A 184 -14.88 -20.22 16.62
C ALA A 184 -13.55 -19.69 16.08
N LYS A 185 -13.37 -19.70 14.75
CA LYS A 185 -12.30 -18.95 14.08
C LYS A 185 -12.57 -17.46 14.29
N ALA A 186 -11.60 -16.73 14.81
CA ALA A 186 -11.67 -15.29 14.99
C ALA A 186 -10.36 -14.69 14.48
N THR A 187 -10.46 -13.63 13.68
CA THR A 187 -9.29 -12.92 13.18
C THR A 187 -9.05 -11.70 14.06
N GLU A 188 -7.82 -11.55 14.57
CA GLU A 188 -7.40 -10.39 15.34
C GLU A 188 -6.44 -9.54 14.49
N LEU A 189 -6.79 -8.26 14.31
CA LEU A 189 -5.94 -7.26 13.68
C LEU A 189 -5.14 -6.51 14.76
N GLU A 190 -3.83 -6.36 14.56
CA GLU A 190 -2.97 -5.55 15.41
C GLU A 190 -3.18 -4.04 15.18
N ASP A 191 -2.55 -3.17 15.97
CA ASP A 191 -2.61 -1.73 15.71
C ASP A 191 -1.92 -1.39 14.37
N PRO A 192 -2.52 -0.55 13.51
CA PRO A 192 -1.94 -0.22 12.21
C PRO A 192 -0.74 0.71 12.37
N THR A 193 0.29 0.46 11.56
CA THR A 193 1.39 1.42 11.32
C THR A 193 1.07 2.23 10.07
N VAL A 194 1.33 3.54 10.10
CA VAL A 194 1.00 4.45 9.00
C VAL A 194 2.26 5.10 8.46
N GLU A 195 2.48 4.98 7.16
CA GLU A 195 3.61 5.56 6.45
C GLU A 195 3.13 6.46 5.32
N GLN A 196 3.85 7.55 5.04
CA GLN A 196 3.58 8.36 3.87
C GLN A 196 4.13 7.69 2.63
N ARG A 197 3.40 7.82 1.51
CA ARG A 197 3.73 7.16 0.26
C ARG A 197 3.61 8.11 -0.92
N GLU A 198 4.38 7.87 -1.97
CA GLU A 198 4.14 8.47 -3.28
C GLU A 198 2.78 8.06 -3.86
N ALA A 199 2.13 9.00 -4.55
CA ALA A 199 0.83 8.78 -5.19
C ALA A 199 0.96 7.85 -6.40
N SER A 200 0.07 6.87 -6.49
CA SER A 200 0.10 5.85 -7.55
C SER A 200 -1.28 5.28 -7.93
N LEU A 201 -2.33 5.58 -7.16
CA LEU A 201 -3.67 5.03 -7.38
C LEU A 201 -4.54 5.99 -8.18
N LEU A 202 -4.52 7.28 -7.85
CA LEU A 202 -5.32 8.30 -8.54
C LEU A 202 -4.50 9.15 -9.50
N ARG A 203 -3.17 9.08 -9.39
CA ARG A 203 -2.24 9.87 -10.18
C ARG A 203 -1.14 8.96 -10.68
N ARG A 204 -0.75 9.15 -11.94
CA ARG A 204 0.45 8.50 -12.45
C ARG A 204 1.67 9.00 -11.68
N PRO A 205 2.60 8.11 -11.29
CA PRO A 205 3.89 8.53 -10.75
C PRO A 205 4.51 9.53 -11.72
N ARG A 206 4.97 10.67 -11.20
CA ARG A 206 5.74 11.59 -12.05
C ARG A 206 7.03 10.87 -12.43
N PRO A 207 7.47 10.91 -13.70
CA PRO A 207 8.83 10.49 -14.02
C PRO A 207 9.76 11.34 -13.14
N SER A 208 10.57 10.69 -12.31
CA SER A 208 11.52 11.38 -11.46
C SER A 208 12.38 12.28 -12.35
N GLU A 209 12.30 13.60 -12.18
CA GLU A 209 13.27 14.51 -12.77
C GLU A 209 14.63 14.24 -12.09
N GLY A 210 15.44 13.41 -12.73
CA GLY A 210 16.88 13.34 -12.54
C GLY A 210 17.39 12.86 -11.18
N THR A 211 17.39 11.55 -10.95
CA THR A 211 18.52 10.94 -10.23
C THR A 211 19.74 10.95 -11.15
N SER A 212 20.38 12.12 -11.28
CA SER A 212 21.68 12.25 -11.93
C SER A 212 22.60 13.11 -11.08
N ARG A 213 23.61 12.43 -10.51
CA ARG A 213 24.88 12.93 -10.00
C ARG A 213 24.83 13.92 -8.83
N SER A 214 24.80 13.35 -7.62
CA SER A 214 25.57 13.89 -6.49
C SER A 214 26.74 12.94 -6.20
N GLU A 215 27.76 12.98 -7.06
CA GLU A 215 29.12 12.64 -6.65
C GLU A 215 30.01 13.86 -6.89
N SER A 216 30.46 14.42 -5.76
CA SER A 216 31.70 15.17 -5.60
C SER A 216 31.97 16.36 -6.53
N SER A 217 31.42 17.51 -6.13
CA SER A 217 32.19 18.75 -6.21
C SER A 217 33.03 18.89 -4.94
N ARG A 218 34.33 18.55 -5.01
CA ARG A 218 35.34 19.19 -4.16
C ARG A 218 36.45 19.75 -5.04
N ALA A 219 36.54 21.07 -4.95
CA ALA A 219 37.37 21.95 -5.71
C ALA A 219 38.88 21.74 -5.52
N ALA A 220 39.60 22.15 -6.58
CA ALA A 220 40.65 23.18 -6.55
C ALA A 220 42.03 22.72 -7.03
N ALA A 221 42.42 23.35 -8.15
CA ALA A 221 43.76 23.81 -8.51
C ALA A 221 44.87 22.77 -8.69
N GLN A 222 45.37 22.65 -9.93
CA GLN A 222 46.80 22.88 -10.15
C GLN A 222 47.05 23.62 -11.47
N PRO A 223 48.02 24.56 -11.49
CA PRO A 223 48.35 25.42 -12.61
C PRO A 223 49.33 24.76 -13.57
N GLU A 224 49.45 25.37 -14.75
CA GLU A 224 50.39 25.01 -15.79
C GLU A 224 51.84 25.18 -15.33
N THR A 225 52.65 24.14 -15.52
CA THR A 225 54.11 24.25 -15.60
C THR A 225 54.62 23.32 -16.69
N SER A 226 55.08 23.94 -17.78
CA SER A 226 56.01 23.39 -18.75
C SER A 226 57.31 22.93 -18.06
N GLU A 227 57.82 21.76 -18.42
CA GLU A 227 59.26 21.44 -18.46
C GLU A 227 59.48 20.12 -19.24
N ASP A 228 59.81 20.29 -20.52
CA ASP A 228 60.97 19.78 -21.26
C ASP A 228 61.65 18.41 -20.93
N ILE A 229 62.01 17.68 -22.00
CA ILE A 229 63.10 16.66 -22.22
C ILE A 229 63.24 15.44 -21.25
N THR A 230 63.44 14.17 -21.65
CA THR A 230 64.14 13.52 -22.78
C THR A 230 63.80 12.01 -22.85
N ARG A 231 63.80 11.44 -24.07
CA ARG A 231 64.47 10.20 -24.54
C ARG A 231 64.56 8.98 -23.58
N THR A 232 64.13 7.79 -24.04
CA THR A 232 64.97 6.59 -24.33
C THR A 232 64.12 5.48 -24.97
N GLU A 233 64.72 4.79 -25.94
CA GLU A 233 64.17 3.81 -26.88
C GLU A 233 64.06 2.38 -26.31
N SER A 234 63.34 1.53 -27.06
CA SER A 234 63.48 0.05 -27.17
C SER A 234 63.04 -0.79 -25.96
N SER A 235 62.41 -1.96 -26.09
CA SER A 235 62.48 -3.00 -27.12
C SER A 235 61.24 -3.91 -27.05
N GLU A 236 60.88 -4.50 -28.20
CA GLU A 236 60.47 -5.91 -28.45
C GLU A 236 59.39 -6.58 -27.56
N SER A 237 58.48 -7.42 -28.04
CA SER A 237 58.38 -8.19 -29.28
C SER A 237 57.00 -8.85 -29.33
N ALA A 238 56.51 -9.08 -30.56
CA ALA A 238 55.69 -10.23 -31.01
C ALA A 238 54.36 -10.55 -30.31
N SER A 239 53.30 -11.03 -30.94
CA SER A 239 52.89 -11.30 -32.33
C SER A 239 51.46 -11.83 -32.20
N GLN A 240 50.61 -11.56 -33.19
CA GLN A 240 49.58 -12.44 -33.77
C GLN A 240 48.69 -13.26 -32.79
N THR A 241 47.37 -13.27 -32.90
CA THR A 241 46.62 -13.75 -34.08
C THR A 241 45.12 -13.48 -33.83
N GLU A 242 44.40 -13.04 -34.86
CA GLU A 242 42.93 -12.95 -34.90
C GLU A 242 42.25 -14.34 -35.12
N PRO A 243 40.97 -14.45 -35.53
CA PRO A 243 39.88 -14.97 -34.72
C PRO A 243 39.44 -16.38 -35.17
N ALA A 244 38.70 -17.10 -34.31
CA ALA A 244 38.05 -18.35 -34.69
C ALA A 244 36.55 -18.11 -34.92
N GLU A 245 36.17 -17.98 -36.18
CA GLU A 245 34.84 -18.35 -36.66
C GLU A 245 34.76 -19.88 -36.85
N GLY A 246 33.56 -20.44 -36.68
CA GLY A 246 33.21 -21.74 -37.23
C GLY A 246 33.00 -22.84 -36.18
N THR A 247 31.74 -23.04 -35.76
CA THR A 247 31.28 -24.36 -35.32
C THR A 247 30.07 -24.74 -36.16
N THR A 248 30.26 -25.80 -36.94
CA THR A 248 29.31 -26.40 -37.86
C THR A 248 28.25 -27.20 -37.11
N LEU A 249 26.98 -26.86 -37.34
CA LEU A 249 25.84 -27.71 -37.04
C LEU A 249 25.71 -28.77 -38.13
N SER A 250 25.79 -30.05 -37.75
CA SER A 250 25.37 -31.19 -38.56
C SER A 250 24.95 -32.31 -37.64
N ALA A 251 23.64 -32.47 -37.46
CA ALA A 251 23.02 -33.73 -37.10
C ALA A 251 21.62 -33.71 -37.71
N SER A 252 21.55 -34.23 -38.93
CA SER A 252 20.33 -34.64 -39.60
C SER A 252 19.89 -35.97 -39.00
N GLY A 253 18.64 -36.02 -38.51
CA GLY A 253 18.01 -37.22 -37.99
C GLY A 253 16.50 -37.06 -38.12
N ASP A 254 15.96 -37.57 -39.22
CA ASP A 254 14.53 -37.75 -39.47
C ASP A 254 14.29 -39.26 -39.71
N PRO A 255 13.03 -39.74 -39.65
CA PRO A 255 12.66 -40.92 -38.88
C PRO A 255 12.30 -42.07 -39.83
N LYS A 256 12.14 -43.29 -39.30
CA LYS A 256 11.16 -44.25 -39.84
C LYS A 256 11.02 -45.51 -38.99
N ASP A 257 9.74 -45.86 -38.84
CA ASP A 257 9.08 -47.13 -38.50
C ASP A 257 9.24 -47.69 -37.08
#